data_AF-A0A9D5DA14-F1
#
_entry.id   AF-A0A9D5DA14-F1
#
_cell.length_a   1.000
_cell.length_b   1.000
_cell.length_c   1.000
_cell.angle_alpha   90.00
_cell.angle_beta   90.00
_cell.angle_gamma   90.00
#
_symmetry.space_group_name_H-M   'P 1'
#
loop_
_entity.id
_entity.type
_entity.pdbx_description
1 polymer ?
#
loop_
_entity_poly.entity_id
_entity_poly.type
_entity_poly.pdbx_seq_one_letter_code
_entity_poly.pdbx_strand_id
1 'polypeptide(L)'
;MLERNPALALTFASQLRRLMDSTWLQLLRSVGVGLGSNGEDAKAEAELVLVPFQVVLFIISSSNAALVQDFCVGDLSVPEGPAGYSCKTVSDVTTDDFVFTGFRNPANTSNSNKVSVIPAFAAQWPALNGLGISVASVEFAPGGRAPMHTHPAGSELIVITEGAIIAGFISSANKVYYKTLETNDAMIFPQGLIHFQVNVGSVTSKGVVSFSSSNPGLQFTSLSLFGNDLPSEILETVSFIGDAEVKKLKAMLGGTN
;
A
#
# COMPACT_ATOMS: atom_id res chain seq x y z
N MET A 1 -7.30 -28.30 17.86
CA MET A 1 -6.57 -28.17 19.14
C MET A 1 -5.12 -27.90 18.81
N LEU A 2 -4.67 -26.65 18.94
CA LEU A 2 -3.25 -26.28 18.87
C LEU A 2 -2.89 -25.77 20.27
N GLU A 3 -2.14 -26.57 21.02
CA GLU A 3 -1.61 -26.20 22.34
C GLU A 3 -0.57 -25.08 22.19
N ARG A 4 -0.75 -24.00 22.94
CA ARG A 4 0.22 -22.90 23.03
C ARG A 4 1.37 -23.34 23.92
N ASN A 5 2.59 -23.32 23.38
CA ASN A 5 3.82 -23.65 24.10
C ASN A 5 4.23 -22.48 25.04
N PRO A 6 4.17 -22.66 26.37
CA PRO A 6 4.41 -21.58 27.35
C PRO A 6 5.88 -21.13 27.44
N ALA A 7 6.83 -21.89 26.86
CA ALA A 7 8.25 -21.55 26.91
C ALA A 7 8.63 -20.35 26.03
N LEU A 8 7.93 -20.14 24.91
CA LEU A 8 8.17 -19.00 24.00
C LEU A 8 7.65 -17.67 24.58
N ALA A 9 6.55 -17.72 25.34
CA ALA A 9 5.99 -16.54 25.99
C ALA A 9 6.92 -16.00 27.10
N LEU A 10 7.59 -16.88 27.84
CA LEU A 10 8.52 -16.52 28.91
C LEU A 10 9.81 -15.88 28.37
N THR A 11 10.31 -16.32 27.22
CA THR A 11 11.51 -15.74 26.59
C THR A 11 11.23 -14.34 26.06
N PHE A 12 10.08 -14.14 25.41
CA PHE A 12 9.66 -12.83 24.90
C PHE A 12 9.41 -11.84 26.03
N ALA A 13 8.74 -12.26 27.11
CA ALA A 13 8.51 -11.43 28.29
C ALA A 13 9.82 -11.02 28.98
N SER A 14 10.82 -11.92 29.04
CA SER A 14 12.13 -11.60 29.64
C SER A 14 12.97 -10.61 28.81
N GLN A 15 12.88 -10.67 27.48
CA GLN A 15 13.57 -9.74 26.58
C GLN A 15 12.87 -8.38 26.53
N LEU A 16 11.53 -8.36 26.52
CA LEU A 16 10.77 -7.12 26.67
C LEU A 16 11.07 -6.43 28.01
N ARG A 17 11.17 -7.19 29.10
CA ARG A 17 11.50 -6.62 30.42
C ARG A 17 12.88 -5.96 30.44
N ARG A 18 13.89 -6.58 29.83
CA ARG A 18 15.24 -6.00 29.71
C ARG A 18 15.28 -4.76 28.80
N LEU A 19 14.55 -4.79 27.69
CA LEU A 19 14.45 -3.65 26.78
C LEU A 19 13.75 -2.47 27.47
N MET A 20 12.63 -2.74 28.14
CA MET A 20 11.90 -1.77 28.94
C MET A 20 12.80 -1.17 30.03
N ASP A 21 13.49 -1.97 30.85
CA ASP A 21 14.33 -1.43 31.94
C ASP A 21 15.43 -0.49 31.42
N SER A 22 16.00 -0.78 30.24
CA SER A 22 17.04 0.04 29.62
C SER A 22 16.53 1.36 29.02
N THR A 23 15.35 1.36 28.40
CA THR A 23 14.72 2.57 27.85
C THR A 23 14.06 3.42 28.93
N TRP A 24 13.48 2.81 29.97
CA TRP A 24 12.92 3.51 31.13
C TRP A 24 13.97 4.31 31.89
N LEU A 25 15.16 3.74 32.14
CA LEU A 25 16.25 4.46 32.81
C LEU A 25 16.84 5.61 31.98
N GLN A 26 16.80 5.48 30.64
CA GLN A 26 17.24 6.54 29.73
C GLN A 26 16.19 7.66 29.60
N LEU A 27 14.90 7.33 29.58
CA LEU A 27 13.81 8.30 29.57
C LEU A 27 13.72 9.10 30.88
N LEU A 28 13.88 8.45 32.04
CA LEU A 28 13.89 9.14 33.33
C LEU A 28 15.03 10.17 33.42
N ARG A 29 16.17 9.90 32.76
CA ARG A 29 17.28 10.85 32.66
C ARG A 29 17.01 11.99 31.65
N SER A 30 16.30 11.74 30.55
CA SER A 30 16.02 12.76 29.53
C SER A 30 14.91 13.73 29.92
N VAL A 31 14.00 13.33 30.83
CA VAL A 31 12.89 14.18 31.31
C VAL A 31 13.24 14.94 32.59
N GLY A 32 14.47 14.79 33.11
CA GLY A 32 14.96 15.58 34.25
C GLY A 32 14.27 15.31 35.58
N VAL A 33 13.68 14.11 35.75
CA VAL A 33 13.07 13.71 37.02
C VAL A 33 14.19 13.44 38.03
N GLY A 34 14.51 14.46 38.83
CA GLY A 34 15.41 14.32 39.97
C GLY A 34 14.79 13.40 41.02
N LEU A 35 15.51 12.36 41.42
CA LEU A 35 15.19 11.52 42.58
C LEU A 35 15.25 12.38 43.85
N GLY A 36 14.16 13.07 44.16
CA GLY A 36 14.10 14.01 45.28
C GLY A 36 12.74 14.15 45.97
N SER A 37 11.67 13.47 45.53
CA SER A 37 10.37 13.51 46.22
C SER A 37 10.03 12.17 46.87
N ASN A 38 9.32 12.24 48.00
CA ASN A 38 8.94 11.10 48.82
C ASN A 38 8.02 10.13 48.03
N GLY A 39 8.13 8.84 48.33
CA GLY A 39 7.60 7.74 47.51
C GLY A 39 6.08 7.67 47.26
N GLU A 40 5.27 8.51 47.92
CA GLU A 40 3.83 8.64 47.60
C GLU A 40 3.59 9.57 46.39
N ASP A 41 4.35 10.66 46.27
CA ASP A 41 4.20 11.61 45.16
C ASP A 41 4.73 11.01 43.84
N ALA A 42 5.84 10.27 43.91
CA ALA A 42 6.41 9.59 42.75
C ALA A 42 5.50 8.48 42.16
N LYS A 43 4.64 7.88 43.00
CA LYS A 43 3.68 6.85 42.57
C LYS A 43 2.46 7.48 41.88
N ALA A 44 1.96 8.60 42.40
CA ALA A 44 0.87 9.36 41.78
C ALA A 44 1.29 9.94 40.42
N GLU A 45 2.51 10.49 40.33
CA GLU A 45 3.08 11.03 39.08
C GLU A 45 3.28 9.93 38.02
N ALA A 46 3.73 8.73 38.43
CA ALA A 46 3.91 7.59 37.53
C ALA A 46 2.56 7.03 37.02
N GLU A 47 1.53 6.91 37.86
CA GLU A 47 0.20 6.47 37.42
C GLU A 47 -0.48 7.50 36.51
N LEU A 48 -0.25 8.80 36.73
CA LEU A 48 -0.80 9.88 35.90
C LEU A 48 -0.27 9.87 34.45
N VAL A 49 0.92 9.32 34.22
CA VAL A 49 1.54 9.22 32.88
C VAL A 49 1.33 7.84 32.25
N LEU A 50 1.33 6.77 33.05
CA LEU A 50 1.25 5.39 32.54
C LEU A 50 -0.16 5.02 32.04
N VAL A 51 -1.20 5.51 32.70
CA VAL A 51 -2.61 5.26 32.32
C VAL A 51 -2.97 5.87 30.95
N PRO A 52 -2.70 7.16 30.66
CA PRO A 52 -2.97 7.71 29.33
C PRO A 52 -2.11 7.06 28.23
N PHE A 53 -0.87 6.67 28.54
CA PHE A 53 0.00 5.96 27.58
C PHE A 53 -0.53 4.55 27.22
N GLN A 54 -1.07 3.81 28.20
CA GLN A 54 -1.72 2.52 27.94
C GLN A 54 -3.04 2.66 27.19
N VAL A 55 -3.84 3.70 27.46
CA VAL A 55 -5.06 4.00 26.69
C VAL A 55 -4.71 4.37 25.25
N VAL A 56 -3.67 5.17 25.03
CA VAL A 56 -3.16 5.49 23.69
C VAL A 56 -2.69 4.23 22.96
N LEU A 57 -1.96 3.31 23.62
CA LEU A 57 -1.58 2.03 23.01
C LEU A 57 -2.78 1.11 22.68
N PHE A 58 -3.85 1.13 23.49
CA PHE A 58 -5.07 0.36 23.21
C PHE A 58 -5.83 0.93 22.01
N ILE A 59 -5.85 2.25 21.83
CA ILE A 59 -6.46 2.92 20.67
C ILE A 59 -5.62 2.68 19.39
N ILE A 60 -4.30 2.56 19.50
CA ILE A 60 -3.43 2.31 18.34
C ILE A 60 -3.53 0.86 17.83
N SER A 61 -3.98 -0.10 18.65
CA SER A 61 -4.05 -1.52 18.27
C SER A 61 -5.23 -1.90 17.35
N SER A 62 -6.08 -0.94 16.94
CA SER A 62 -7.20 -1.18 16.01
C SER A 62 -6.92 -0.74 14.57
N SER A 63 -5.65 -0.69 14.13
CA SER A 63 -5.32 -0.19 12.77
C SER A 63 -5.72 -1.11 11.61
N ASN A 64 -6.32 -2.27 11.89
CA ASN A 64 -7.11 -2.95 10.88
C ASN A 64 -8.54 -2.46 11.06
N ALA A 65 -9.01 -1.63 10.12
CA ALA A 65 -10.44 -1.41 9.93
C ALA A 65 -11.08 -2.75 9.53
N ALA A 66 -11.18 -3.68 10.47
CA ALA A 66 -11.93 -4.89 10.31
C ALA A 66 -13.39 -4.45 10.19
N LEU A 67 -14.06 -4.88 9.12
CA LEU A 67 -15.50 -4.73 9.05
C LEU A 67 -16.10 -5.37 10.31
N VAL A 68 -16.92 -4.61 11.03
CA VAL A 68 -17.69 -5.11 12.18
C VAL A 68 -18.83 -6.05 11.69
N GLN A 69 -19.07 -6.07 10.38
CA GLN A 69 -20.08 -6.85 9.67
C GLN A 69 -19.41 -7.83 8.69
N ASP A 70 -20.13 -8.86 8.25
CA ASP A 70 -19.60 -9.84 7.29
C ASP A 70 -19.18 -9.19 5.96
N PHE A 71 -19.95 -8.21 5.48
CA PHE A 71 -19.68 -7.47 4.26
C PHE A 71 -20.32 -6.06 4.28
N CYS A 72 -19.84 -5.20 3.38
CA CYS A 72 -20.41 -3.89 3.08
C CYS A 72 -20.31 -3.66 1.57
N VAL A 73 -21.27 -4.17 0.78
CA VAL A 73 -21.27 -3.91 -0.67
C VAL A 73 -21.44 -2.41 -0.88
N GLY A 74 -20.46 -1.77 -1.53
CA GLY A 74 -20.47 -0.32 -1.75
C GLY A 74 -21.69 0.14 -2.58
N ASP A 75 -22.34 1.20 -2.13
CA ASP A 75 -23.34 1.93 -2.88
C ASP A 75 -22.66 2.98 -3.76
N LEU A 76 -22.57 2.69 -5.06
CA LEU A 76 -21.97 3.59 -6.05
C LEU A 76 -22.89 4.76 -6.43
N SER A 77 -24.14 4.80 -5.95
CA SER A 77 -25.05 5.92 -6.21
C SER A 77 -24.73 7.15 -5.35
N VAL A 78 -23.95 6.96 -4.29
CA VAL A 78 -23.45 8.03 -3.40
C VAL A 78 -21.95 8.24 -3.60
N PRO A 79 -21.44 9.45 -3.32
CA PRO A 79 -19.99 9.71 -3.39
C PRO A 79 -19.17 8.81 -2.46
N GLU A 80 -17.97 8.44 -2.91
CA GLU A 80 -16.96 7.79 -2.06
C GLU A 80 -16.53 8.73 -0.93
N GLY A 81 -16.44 8.21 0.29
CA GLY A 81 -15.93 8.93 1.46
C GLY A 81 -14.50 8.52 1.81
N PRO A 82 -13.89 9.12 2.86
CA PRO A 82 -12.53 8.82 3.27
C PRO A 82 -12.26 7.37 3.70
N ALA A 83 -13.33 6.62 4.00
CA ALA A 83 -13.28 5.20 4.38
C ALA A 83 -13.77 4.25 3.27
N GLY A 84 -13.95 4.76 2.04
CA GLY A 84 -14.58 4.03 0.94
C GLY A 84 -16.06 4.40 0.77
N TYR A 85 -16.85 3.49 0.22
CA TYR A 85 -18.26 3.72 -0.07
C TYR A 85 -19.16 3.43 1.14
N SER A 86 -20.29 4.16 1.22
CA SER A 86 -21.39 3.74 2.09
C SER A 86 -21.92 2.37 1.65
N CYS A 87 -22.46 1.56 2.57
CA CYS A 87 -22.99 0.24 2.22
C CYS A 87 -24.40 0.34 1.61
N LYS A 88 -24.68 -0.51 0.62
CA LYS A 88 -26.07 -0.83 0.22
C LYS A 88 -26.85 -1.42 1.40
N THR A 89 -28.17 -1.33 1.34
CA THR A 89 -29.05 -2.08 2.24
C THR A 89 -28.91 -3.58 1.97
N VAL A 90 -28.84 -4.40 3.02
CA VAL A 90 -28.68 -5.87 2.88
C VAL A 90 -29.82 -6.50 2.06
N SER A 91 -31.03 -5.94 2.09
CA SER A 91 -32.16 -6.40 1.27
C SER A 91 -31.94 -6.27 -0.23
N ASP A 92 -31.05 -5.38 -0.66
CA ASP A 92 -30.78 -5.06 -2.06
C ASP A 92 -29.53 -5.80 -2.58
N VAL A 93 -28.83 -6.52 -1.70
CA VAL A 93 -27.63 -7.30 -2.02
C VAL A 93 -28.02 -8.69 -2.49
N THR A 94 -27.39 -9.13 -3.57
CA THR A 94 -27.62 -10.43 -4.20
C THR A 94 -26.31 -11.18 -4.40
N THR A 95 -26.39 -12.45 -4.82
CA THR A 95 -25.20 -13.24 -5.19
C THR A 95 -24.39 -12.58 -6.30
N ASP A 96 -25.04 -11.88 -7.22
CA ASP A 96 -24.37 -11.24 -8.36
C ASP A 96 -23.43 -10.10 -7.92
N ASP A 97 -23.69 -9.45 -6.78
CA ASP A 97 -22.76 -8.45 -6.21
C ASP A 97 -21.41 -9.07 -5.84
N PHE A 98 -21.39 -10.35 -5.48
CA PHE A 98 -20.19 -11.08 -5.06
C PHE A 98 -19.48 -11.81 -6.22
N VAL A 99 -19.86 -11.56 -7.48
CA VAL A 99 -19.23 -12.19 -8.64
C VAL A 99 -18.75 -11.13 -9.62
N PHE A 100 -17.43 -11.05 -9.81
CA PHE A 100 -16.86 -10.19 -10.84
C PHE A 100 -16.65 -10.93 -12.16
N THR A 101 -17.40 -10.54 -13.19
CA THR A 101 -17.24 -11.11 -14.54
C THR A 101 -16.42 -10.23 -15.48
N GLY A 102 -15.93 -9.07 -15.02
CA GLY A 102 -15.23 -8.08 -15.85
C GLY A 102 -13.95 -8.60 -16.50
N PHE A 103 -13.29 -9.60 -15.89
CA PHE A 103 -12.09 -10.25 -16.47
C PHE A 103 -12.37 -11.06 -17.74
N ARG A 104 -13.64 -11.29 -18.11
CA ARG A 104 -14.00 -11.90 -19.40
C ARG A 104 -13.86 -10.94 -20.58
N ASN A 105 -13.79 -9.63 -20.30
CA ASN A 105 -13.63 -8.63 -21.35
C ASN A 105 -12.26 -8.77 -22.02
N PRO A 106 -12.17 -8.60 -23.35
CA PRO A 106 -10.91 -8.70 -24.05
C PRO A 106 -9.95 -7.59 -23.61
N ALA A 107 -8.68 -7.94 -23.42
CA ALA A 107 -7.63 -6.98 -23.16
C ALA A 107 -7.42 -6.04 -24.36
N ASN A 108 -7.14 -4.77 -24.07
CA ASN A 108 -6.80 -3.77 -25.07
C ASN A 108 -5.39 -3.20 -24.82
N THR A 109 -4.41 -3.76 -25.53
CA THR A 109 -3.02 -3.30 -25.49
C THR A 109 -2.69 -2.28 -26.58
N SER A 110 -3.68 -1.75 -27.31
CA SER A 110 -3.49 -0.74 -28.36
C SER A 110 -3.37 0.66 -27.76
N ASN A 111 -2.39 0.84 -26.87
CA ASN A 111 -2.08 2.11 -26.21
C ASN A 111 -0.56 2.34 -26.16
N SER A 112 -0.14 3.55 -25.76
CA SER A 112 1.28 3.97 -25.77
C SER A 112 2.21 3.11 -24.91
N ASN A 113 1.66 2.49 -23.86
CA ASN A 113 2.37 1.61 -22.94
C ASN A 113 2.25 0.12 -23.33
N LYS A 114 1.37 -0.21 -24.28
CA LYS A 114 1.07 -1.58 -24.74
C LYS A 114 0.73 -2.56 -23.62
N VAL A 115 0.06 -2.07 -22.58
CA VAL A 115 -0.41 -2.85 -21.44
C VAL A 115 -1.91 -2.65 -21.27
N SER A 116 -2.64 -3.71 -20.96
CA SER A 116 -4.04 -3.64 -20.55
C SER A 116 -4.14 -4.03 -19.09
N VAL A 117 -4.88 -3.24 -18.31
CA VAL A 117 -5.20 -3.53 -16.92
C VAL A 117 -6.72 -3.47 -16.79
N ILE A 118 -7.34 -4.54 -16.30
CA ILE A 118 -8.76 -4.58 -15.98
C ILE A 118 -8.85 -4.61 -14.46
N PRO A 119 -9.15 -3.48 -13.78
CA PRO A 119 -9.23 -3.45 -12.33
C PRO A 119 -10.56 -4.02 -11.84
N ALA A 120 -10.49 -4.74 -10.72
CA ALA A 120 -11.61 -5.06 -9.85
C ALA A 120 -11.31 -4.47 -8.47
N PHE A 121 -11.37 -3.15 -8.37
CA PHE A 121 -11.31 -2.40 -7.10
C PHE A 121 -12.73 -2.13 -6.60
N ALA A 122 -12.89 -1.53 -5.42
CA ALA A 122 -14.22 -1.22 -4.87
C ALA A 122 -15.12 -0.42 -5.85
N ALA A 123 -14.53 0.41 -6.72
CA ALA A 123 -15.27 1.16 -7.74
C ALA A 123 -15.82 0.30 -8.90
N GLN A 124 -15.16 -0.83 -9.23
CA GLN A 124 -15.60 -1.76 -10.28
C GLN A 124 -16.31 -2.99 -9.72
N TRP A 125 -15.96 -3.39 -8.51
CA TRP A 125 -16.53 -4.52 -7.79
C TRP A 125 -16.83 -4.13 -6.34
N PRO A 126 -18.02 -3.53 -6.09
CA PRO A 126 -18.35 -2.92 -4.80
C PRO A 126 -18.39 -3.88 -3.62
N ALA A 127 -18.49 -5.19 -3.85
CA ALA A 127 -18.39 -6.18 -2.78
C ALA A 127 -17.01 -6.19 -2.09
N LEU A 128 -15.97 -5.63 -2.71
CA LEU A 128 -14.65 -5.47 -2.09
C LEU A 128 -14.55 -4.31 -1.10
N ASN A 129 -15.56 -3.44 -1.04
CA ASN A 129 -15.54 -2.27 -0.18
C ASN A 129 -15.35 -2.66 1.30
N GLY A 130 -14.32 -2.09 1.92
CA GLY A 130 -13.94 -2.36 3.31
C GLY A 130 -13.28 -3.72 3.58
N LEU A 131 -13.15 -4.62 2.58
CA LEU A 131 -12.51 -5.94 2.78
C LEU A 131 -10.98 -5.90 2.76
N GLY A 132 -10.38 -4.75 2.43
CA GLY A 132 -8.93 -4.58 2.43
C GLY A 132 -8.20 -5.40 1.36
N ILE A 133 -8.90 -5.86 0.33
CA ILE A 133 -8.32 -6.59 -0.80
C ILE A 133 -8.91 -6.13 -2.13
N SER A 134 -8.12 -6.25 -3.19
CA SER A 134 -8.60 -6.11 -4.56
C SER A 134 -7.72 -6.87 -5.55
N VAL A 135 -8.14 -6.94 -6.81
CA VAL A 135 -7.46 -7.70 -7.85
C VAL A 135 -7.60 -7.01 -9.21
N ALA A 136 -6.64 -7.22 -10.11
CA ALA A 136 -6.75 -6.83 -11.51
C ALA A 136 -6.13 -7.90 -12.41
N SER A 137 -6.66 -8.06 -13.63
CA SER A 137 -5.94 -8.79 -14.67
C SER A 137 -5.02 -7.84 -15.43
N VAL A 138 -3.85 -8.34 -15.84
CA VAL A 138 -2.87 -7.57 -16.59
C VAL A 138 -2.41 -8.33 -17.81
N GLU A 139 -2.33 -7.66 -18.95
CA GLU A 139 -1.76 -8.20 -20.19
C GLU A 139 -0.77 -7.23 -20.81
N PHE A 140 0.43 -7.71 -21.10
CA PHE A 140 1.50 -6.95 -21.72
C PHE A 140 1.75 -7.51 -23.13
N ALA A 141 1.46 -6.73 -24.16
CA ALA A 141 1.89 -7.08 -25.52
C ALA A 141 3.42 -7.01 -25.63
N PRO A 142 4.04 -7.52 -26.72
CA PRO A 142 5.49 -7.41 -26.90
C PRO A 142 6.01 -5.97 -26.81
N GLY A 143 6.99 -5.74 -25.91
CA GLY A 143 7.51 -4.42 -25.56
C GLY A 143 6.59 -3.56 -24.68
N GLY A 144 5.51 -4.16 -24.15
CA GLY A 144 4.59 -3.51 -23.23
C GLY A 144 5.17 -3.34 -21.85
N ARG A 145 4.74 -2.28 -21.16
CA ARG A 145 5.34 -1.84 -19.92
C ARG A 145 4.31 -1.17 -19.01
N ALA A 146 4.41 -1.46 -17.74
CA ALA A 146 3.87 -0.61 -16.69
C ALA A 146 5.04 0.27 -16.23
N PRO A 147 5.03 1.58 -16.55
CA PRO A 147 6.10 2.51 -16.17
C PRO A 147 6.32 2.54 -14.67
N MET A 148 7.42 3.15 -14.20
CA MET A 148 7.66 3.30 -12.76
C MET A 148 6.47 3.97 -12.06
N HIS A 149 5.91 3.27 -11.08
CA HIS A 149 4.72 3.70 -10.33
C HIS A 149 4.72 3.15 -8.90
N THR A 150 3.77 3.64 -8.11
CA THR A 150 3.54 3.19 -6.73
C THR A 150 2.04 3.06 -6.43
N HIS A 151 1.74 2.23 -5.44
CA HIS A 151 0.43 2.05 -4.82
C HIS A 151 0.49 2.58 -3.37
N PRO A 152 -0.03 3.79 -3.10
CA PRO A 152 0.10 4.40 -1.78
C PRO A 152 -0.66 3.65 -0.68
N ALA A 153 -1.77 3.01 -1.03
CA ALA A 153 -2.72 2.44 -0.07
C ALA A 153 -2.62 0.92 0.09
N GLY A 154 -1.74 0.22 -0.63
CA GLY A 154 -1.58 -1.23 -0.47
C GLY A 154 -0.32 -1.80 -1.11
N SER A 155 0.09 -2.97 -0.65
CA SER A 155 1.10 -3.79 -1.34
C SER A 155 0.46 -4.47 -2.54
N GLU A 156 1.24 -4.75 -3.58
CA GLU A 156 0.81 -5.49 -4.77
C GLU A 156 1.54 -6.84 -4.81
N LEU A 157 0.84 -7.91 -5.18
CA LEU A 157 1.43 -9.20 -5.53
C LEU A 157 1.00 -9.56 -6.95
N ILE A 158 1.97 -9.76 -7.84
CA ILE A 158 1.74 -10.25 -9.20
C ILE A 158 2.02 -11.75 -9.31
N VAL A 159 1.18 -12.47 -10.04
CA VAL A 159 1.41 -13.85 -10.50
C VAL A 159 1.31 -13.88 -12.01
N ILE A 160 2.32 -14.41 -12.69
CA ILE A 160 2.31 -14.57 -14.15
C ILE A 160 1.60 -15.86 -14.52
N THR A 161 0.58 -15.75 -15.36
CA THR A 161 -0.23 -16.90 -15.80
C THR A 161 0.16 -17.39 -17.19
N GLU A 162 0.72 -16.52 -18.02
CA GLU A 162 1.24 -16.86 -19.36
C GLU A 162 2.42 -15.97 -19.75
N GLY A 163 3.42 -16.56 -20.43
CA GLY A 163 4.58 -15.83 -20.93
C GLY A 163 5.60 -15.48 -19.83
N ALA A 164 6.31 -14.38 -20.03
CA ALA A 164 7.31 -13.87 -19.09
C ALA A 164 7.43 -12.35 -19.16
N ILE A 165 7.78 -11.74 -18.03
CA ILE A 165 8.08 -10.30 -17.91
C ILE A 165 9.35 -10.09 -17.08
N ILE A 166 10.00 -8.95 -17.23
CA ILE A 166 10.89 -8.42 -16.19
C ILE A 166 10.03 -7.61 -15.22
N ALA A 167 10.15 -7.87 -13.93
CA ALA A 167 9.52 -7.09 -12.88
C ALA A 167 10.53 -6.70 -11.80
N GLY A 168 10.32 -5.56 -11.15
CA GLY A 168 11.22 -5.11 -10.10
C GLY A 168 10.71 -3.91 -9.30
N PHE A 169 11.31 -3.69 -8.13
CA PHE A 169 11.08 -2.51 -7.30
C PHE A 169 12.38 -1.91 -6.78
N ILE A 170 12.29 -0.66 -6.32
CA ILE A 170 13.38 0.09 -5.70
C ILE A 170 13.03 0.25 -4.22
N SER A 171 13.91 -0.26 -3.34
CA SER A 171 13.75 -0.11 -1.89
C SER A 171 14.01 1.31 -1.41
N SER A 172 13.59 1.63 -0.19
CA SER A 172 13.87 2.93 0.46
C SER A 172 15.37 3.21 0.68
N ALA A 173 16.22 2.18 0.60
CA ALA A 173 17.68 2.31 0.57
C ALA A 173 18.24 2.53 -0.85
N ASN A 174 17.38 2.82 -1.83
CA ASN A 174 17.69 2.97 -3.25
C ASN A 174 18.32 1.71 -3.91
N LYS A 175 18.20 0.55 -3.28
CA LYS A 175 18.63 -0.72 -3.87
C LYS A 175 17.52 -1.28 -4.76
N VAL A 176 17.90 -1.66 -5.98
CA VAL A 176 17.02 -2.26 -6.99
C VAL A 176 16.95 -3.78 -6.80
N TYR A 177 15.73 -4.32 -6.82
CA TYR A 177 15.45 -5.75 -6.83
C TYR A 177 14.58 -6.07 -8.04
N TYR A 178 15.10 -6.84 -8.99
CA TYR A 178 14.36 -7.20 -10.21
C TYR A 178 14.75 -8.59 -10.69
N LYS A 179 13.84 -9.24 -11.43
CA LYS A 179 14.05 -10.53 -12.07
C LYS A 179 13.13 -10.70 -13.27
N THR A 180 13.49 -11.60 -14.19
CA THR A 180 12.51 -12.18 -15.11
C THR A 180 11.60 -13.14 -14.34
N LEU A 181 10.29 -12.90 -14.40
CA LEU A 181 9.25 -13.79 -13.91
C LEU A 181 8.69 -14.57 -15.09
N GLU A 182 8.65 -15.88 -14.97
CA GLU A 182 8.06 -16.80 -15.94
C GLU A 182 6.66 -17.23 -15.49
N THR A 183 5.98 -18.02 -16.33
CA THR A 183 4.67 -18.56 -15.99
C THR A 183 4.72 -19.34 -14.66
N ASN A 184 3.78 -19.02 -13.77
CA ASN A 184 3.66 -19.47 -12.38
C ASN A 184 4.64 -18.83 -11.38
N ASP A 185 5.51 -17.90 -11.79
CA ASP A 185 6.25 -17.09 -10.84
C ASP A 185 5.36 -16.00 -10.22
N ALA A 186 5.69 -15.65 -8.99
CA ALA A 186 5.07 -14.55 -8.26
C ALA A 186 6.11 -13.57 -7.73
N MET A 187 5.75 -12.30 -7.62
CA MET A 187 6.56 -11.26 -7.01
C MET A 187 5.71 -10.33 -6.16
N ILE A 188 6.23 -9.94 -5.00
CA ILE A 188 5.63 -8.98 -4.08
C ILE A 188 6.28 -7.60 -4.26
N PHE A 189 5.45 -6.56 -4.30
CA PHE A 189 5.82 -5.16 -4.30
C PHE A 189 5.31 -4.53 -2.99
N PRO A 190 6.21 -4.19 -2.05
CA PRO A 190 5.81 -3.58 -0.79
C PRO A 190 5.09 -2.24 -1.00
N GLN A 191 4.07 -1.98 -0.18
CA GLN A 191 3.27 -0.76 -0.22
C GLN A 191 4.12 0.50 -0.33
N GLY A 192 3.73 1.40 -1.24
CA GLY A 192 4.37 2.69 -1.43
C GLY A 192 5.70 2.67 -2.18
N LEU A 193 6.31 1.51 -2.44
CA LEU A 193 7.58 1.45 -3.19
C LEU A 193 7.38 1.60 -4.70
N ILE A 194 8.32 2.32 -5.32
CA ILE A 194 8.38 2.47 -6.77
C ILE A 194 8.74 1.11 -7.39
N HIS A 195 7.93 0.65 -8.34
CA HIS A 195 8.12 -0.61 -9.03
C HIS A 195 7.68 -0.51 -10.49
N PHE A 196 8.00 -1.54 -11.28
CA PHE A 196 7.80 -1.56 -12.73
C PHE A 196 7.68 -2.99 -13.26
N GLN A 197 7.09 -3.10 -14.45
CA GLN A 197 6.99 -4.35 -15.21
C GLN A 197 7.23 -4.06 -16.70
N VAL A 198 7.95 -4.95 -17.38
CA VAL A 198 8.23 -4.84 -18.82
C VAL A 198 8.19 -6.23 -19.46
N ASN A 199 7.40 -6.38 -20.51
CA ASN A 199 7.47 -7.54 -21.38
C ASN A 199 8.58 -7.31 -22.43
N VAL A 200 9.73 -7.94 -22.22
CA VAL A 200 10.87 -7.94 -23.15
C VAL A 200 10.84 -9.11 -24.15
N GLY A 201 9.84 -9.98 -24.05
CA GLY A 201 9.64 -11.11 -24.95
C GLY A 201 8.96 -10.72 -26.27
N SER A 202 8.90 -11.70 -27.18
CA SER A 202 8.26 -11.56 -28.49
C SER A 202 6.78 -11.95 -28.52
N VAL A 203 6.26 -12.45 -27.39
CA VAL A 203 4.86 -12.89 -27.23
C VAL A 203 4.18 -12.09 -26.14
N THR A 204 2.85 -12.01 -26.17
CA THR A 204 2.07 -11.43 -25.08
C THR A 204 2.30 -12.20 -23.78
N SER A 205 2.41 -11.49 -22.66
CA SER A 205 2.44 -12.07 -21.32
C SER A 205 1.24 -11.61 -20.52
N LYS A 206 0.69 -12.50 -19.70
CA LYS A 206 -0.50 -12.27 -18.88
C LYS A 206 -0.22 -12.57 -17.42
N GLY A 207 -0.91 -11.87 -16.55
CA GLY A 207 -0.87 -12.12 -15.12
C GLY A 207 -2.10 -11.62 -14.41
N VAL A 208 -2.12 -11.89 -13.11
CA VAL A 208 -3.10 -11.38 -12.16
C VAL A 208 -2.33 -10.67 -11.06
N VAL A 209 -2.79 -9.47 -10.71
CA VAL A 209 -2.25 -8.70 -9.58
C VAL A 209 -3.29 -8.63 -8.48
N SER A 210 -2.88 -8.81 -7.24
CA SER A 210 -3.72 -8.65 -6.06
C SER A 210 -3.15 -7.58 -5.15
N PHE A 211 -4.01 -6.84 -4.45
CA PHE A 211 -3.60 -5.74 -3.58
C PHE A 211 -4.10 -5.94 -2.16
N SER A 212 -3.33 -5.49 -1.18
CA SER A 212 -3.73 -5.43 0.23
C SER A 212 -4.59 -4.19 0.56
N SER A 213 -5.43 -3.78 -0.39
CA SER A 213 -6.40 -2.69 -0.23
C SER A 213 -7.51 -2.86 -1.26
N SER A 214 -8.73 -2.47 -0.89
CA SER A 214 -9.87 -2.40 -1.80
C SER A 214 -9.77 -1.28 -2.84
N ASN A 215 -8.90 -0.29 -2.57
CA ASN A 215 -8.55 0.81 -3.46
C ASN A 215 -7.05 1.14 -3.27
N PRO A 216 -6.13 0.50 -4.01
CA PRO A 216 -4.69 0.63 -3.78
C PRO A 216 -4.12 2.01 -4.17
N GLY A 217 -4.88 2.81 -4.93
CA GLY A 217 -4.39 4.01 -5.60
C GLY A 217 -3.38 3.69 -6.69
N LEU A 218 -3.01 4.67 -7.52
CA LEU A 218 -1.96 4.51 -8.54
C LEU A 218 -1.30 5.86 -8.78
N GLN A 219 0.02 5.91 -8.71
CA GLN A 219 0.78 7.12 -9.00
C GLN A 219 1.99 6.78 -9.88
N PHE A 220 1.98 7.25 -11.12
CA PHE A 220 3.14 7.16 -12.01
C PHE A 220 4.21 8.17 -11.60
N THR A 221 5.44 7.71 -11.38
CA THR A 221 6.55 8.54 -10.90
C THR A 221 6.82 9.72 -11.83
N SER A 222 6.80 9.50 -13.16
CA SER A 222 7.06 10.57 -14.13
C SER A 222 5.97 11.63 -14.16
N LEU A 223 4.69 11.25 -14.02
CA LEU A 223 3.59 12.22 -13.94
C LEU A 223 3.58 12.96 -12.60
N SER A 224 3.91 12.26 -11.51
CA SER A 224 4.06 12.89 -10.19
C SER A 224 5.19 13.92 -10.14
N LEU A 225 6.23 13.77 -10.96
CA LEU A 225 7.33 14.73 -11.04
C LEU A 225 7.03 15.85 -12.05
N PHE A 226 6.53 15.52 -13.24
CA PHE A 226 6.50 16.46 -14.38
C PHE A 226 5.12 16.67 -15.01
N GLY A 227 4.10 15.89 -14.66
CA GLY A 227 2.74 15.95 -15.24
C GLY A 227 1.74 16.72 -14.38
N ASN A 228 2.19 17.73 -13.65
CA ASN A 228 1.39 18.50 -12.69
C ASN A 228 1.75 20.00 -12.73
N ASP A 229 1.20 20.78 -11.81
CA ASP A 229 1.30 22.23 -11.69
C ASP A 229 2.35 22.73 -10.67
N LEU A 230 3.23 21.85 -10.16
CA LEU A 230 4.34 22.26 -9.29
C LEU A 230 5.24 23.25 -10.05
N PRO A 231 5.48 24.48 -9.56
CA PRO A 231 6.31 25.47 -10.27
C PRO A 231 7.68 24.94 -10.68
N SER A 232 8.14 25.23 -11.91
CA SER A 232 9.40 24.67 -12.43
C SER A 232 10.60 25.01 -11.55
N GLU A 233 10.69 26.24 -11.03
CA GLU A 233 11.78 26.66 -10.13
C GLU A 233 11.88 25.78 -8.87
N ILE A 234 10.73 25.38 -8.31
CA ILE A 234 10.70 24.47 -7.15
C ILE A 234 11.14 23.08 -7.60
N LEU A 235 10.60 22.57 -8.71
CA LEU A 235 10.94 21.25 -9.23
C LEU A 235 12.44 21.13 -9.56
N GLU A 236 13.03 22.13 -10.19
CA GLU A 236 14.47 22.22 -10.45
C GLU A 236 15.28 22.08 -9.16
N THR A 237 14.87 22.82 -8.12
CA THR A 237 15.52 22.83 -6.81
C THR A 237 15.46 21.46 -6.13
N VAL A 238 14.31 20.77 -6.15
CA VAL A 238 14.11 19.51 -5.42
C VAL A 238 14.50 18.26 -6.21
N SER A 239 14.53 18.33 -7.54
CA SER A 239 14.88 17.19 -8.41
C SER A 239 16.34 17.20 -8.88
N PHE A 240 17.04 18.34 -8.74
CA PHE A 240 18.39 18.55 -9.28
C PHE A 240 18.48 18.44 -10.80
N ILE A 241 17.35 18.62 -11.50
CA ILE A 241 17.28 18.62 -12.97
C ILE A 241 17.29 20.07 -13.45
N GLY A 242 18.07 20.35 -14.50
CA GLY A 242 18.17 21.71 -15.05
C GLY A 242 16.88 22.19 -15.73
N ASP A 243 16.66 23.50 -15.68
CA ASP A 243 15.49 24.22 -16.24
C ASP A 243 15.06 23.72 -17.64
N ALA A 244 16.01 23.61 -18.58
CA ALA A 244 15.72 23.20 -19.94
C ALA A 244 15.11 21.78 -20.02
N GLU A 245 15.59 20.86 -19.19
CA GLU A 245 15.08 19.49 -19.16
C GLU A 245 13.77 19.40 -18.38
N VAL A 246 13.61 20.16 -17.29
CA VAL A 246 12.33 20.27 -16.56
C VAL A 246 11.22 20.76 -17.48
N LYS A 247 11.44 21.87 -18.20
CA LYS A 247 10.47 22.43 -19.15
C LYS A 247 10.11 21.43 -20.25
N LYS A 248 11.11 20.72 -20.78
CA LYS A 248 10.90 19.69 -21.80
C LYS A 248 10.06 18.53 -21.26
N LEU A 249 10.39 17.99 -20.09
CA LEU A 249 9.66 16.87 -19.49
C LEU A 249 8.22 17.26 -19.13
N LYS A 250 8.00 18.47 -18.61
CA LYS A 250 6.65 19.01 -18.38
C LYS A 250 5.85 19.11 -19.67
N ALA A 251 6.42 19.71 -20.71
CA ALA A 251 5.75 19.83 -22.00
C ALA A 251 5.38 18.46 -22.59
N MET A 252 6.24 17.44 -22.43
CA MET A 252 5.98 16.08 -22.89
C MET A 252 4.90 15.34 -22.08
N LEU A 253 4.78 15.64 -20.78
CA LEU A 253 3.92 14.92 -19.85
C LEU A 253 2.66 15.69 -19.43
N GLY A 254 2.42 16.87 -20.03
CA GLY A 254 1.24 17.70 -19.78
C GLY A 254 1.32 18.56 -18.51
N GLY A 255 2.52 18.75 -17.95
CA GLY A 255 2.74 19.62 -16.80
C GLY A 255 2.65 21.11 -17.12
N THR A 256 2.30 21.89 -16.12
CA THR A 256 2.18 23.35 -16.18
C THR A 256 3.10 24.03 -15.16
N ASN A 257 3.08 25.36 -15.11
CA ASN A 257 3.74 26.17 -14.09
C ASN A 257 2.71 26.81 -13.19
#